data_AF-A0A1W9MTQ9-F1
#
_entry.id   AF-A0A1W9MTQ9-F1
#
_cell.length_a   1.000
_cell.length_b   1.000
_cell.length_c   1.000
_cell.angle_alpha   90.00
_cell.angle_beta   90.00
_cell.angle_gamma   90.00
#
_symmetry.space_group_name_H-M   'P 1'
#
loop_
_entity.id
_entity.type
_entity.pdbx_description
1 polymer ?
#
loop_
_entity_poly.entity_id
_entity_poly.type
_entity_poly.pdbx_seq_one_letter_code
_entity_poly.pdbx_strand_id
1 'polypeptide(L)'
;MRIKDKGAKVIQLPLKDGRIDLNLLMSELGKLRITSILIEGGGTVIASALKAKIVDKVMFCYAPKILGGDDGVPICKGAGPDLMSESIRVKNIEVRRFGDDVMIEGYIST
;
A
#
# COMPACT_ATOMS: atom_id res chain seq x y z
N MET A 1 -3.05 27.28 -5.27
CA MET A 1 -3.59 27.32 -3.89
C MET A 1 -5.06 26.86 -3.78
N ARG A 2 -5.71 26.39 -4.87
CA ARG A 2 -7.16 26.18 -5.00
C ARG A 2 -7.83 25.11 -4.09
N ILE A 3 -7.06 24.22 -3.47
CA ILE A 3 -7.62 23.16 -2.61
C ILE A 3 -7.64 23.55 -1.12
N LYS A 4 -6.71 24.42 -0.69
CA LYS A 4 -6.70 24.98 0.67
C LYS A 4 -7.93 25.84 0.90
N ASP A 5 -8.31 26.62 -0.12
CA ASP A 5 -9.50 27.48 -0.10
C ASP A 5 -10.82 26.68 0.01
N LYS A 6 -10.78 25.36 -0.22
CA LYS A 6 -11.89 24.42 -0.02
C LYS A 6 -11.84 23.69 1.33
N GLY A 7 -11.00 24.12 2.27
CA GLY A 7 -10.86 23.52 3.59
C GLY A 7 -9.93 22.31 3.66
N ALA A 8 -9.23 21.96 2.57
CA ALA A 8 -8.29 20.85 2.61
C ALA A 8 -7.02 21.22 3.40
N LYS A 9 -6.66 20.37 4.35
CA LYS A 9 -5.36 20.42 5.01
C LYS A 9 -4.28 19.93 4.05
N VAL A 10 -3.25 20.74 3.82
CA VAL A 10 -2.13 20.40 2.95
C VAL A 10 -0.87 20.25 3.79
N ILE A 11 -0.27 19.08 3.74
CA ILE A 11 1.05 18.78 4.32
C ILE A 11 2.07 18.91 3.20
N GLN A 12 3.05 19.79 3.38
CA GLN A 12 4.18 19.93 2.45
C GLN A 12 5.33 19.06 2.94
N LEU A 13 5.87 18.24 2.05
CA LEU A 13 6.98 17.34 2.33
C LEU A 13 8.05 17.46 1.24
N PRO A 14 9.33 17.30 1.61
CA PRO A 14 10.39 17.15 0.62
C PRO A 14 10.17 15.92 -0.25
N LEU A 15 10.69 15.98 -1.46
CA LEU A 15 10.72 14.84 -2.37
C LEU A 15 12.00 14.03 -2.15
N LYS A 16 11.87 12.71 -2.23
CA LYS A 16 12.96 11.74 -2.35
C LYS A 16 12.81 11.03 -3.69
N ASP A 17 13.83 11.11 -4.53
CA ASP A 17 13.83 10.54 -5.90
C ASP A 17 12.60 10.98 -6.73
N GLY A 18 12.21 12.25 -6.61
CA GLY A 18 11.06 12.83 -7.33
C GLY A 18 9.68 12.40 -6.81
N ARG A 19 9.60 11.68 -5.68
CA ARG A 19 8.35 11.25 -5.03
C ARG A 19 8.30 11.69 -3.57
N ILE A 20 7.13 11.63 -2.95
CA ILE A 20 6.98 11.92 -1.51
C ILE A 20 7.78 10.90 -0.68
N ASP A 21 8.57 11.39 0.27
CA ASP A 21 9.20 10.51 1.26
C ASP A 21 8.14 9.98 2.23
N LEU A 22 7.77 8.71 2.07
CA LEU A 22 6.73 8.07 2.88
C LEU A 22 7.12 7.90 4.35
N ASN A 23 8.42 7.75 4.67
CA ASN A 23 8.85 7.65 6.07
C ASN A 23 8.68 8.98 6.80
N LEU A 24 9.02 10.08 6.13
CA LEU A 24 8.76 11.41 6.66
C LEU A 24 7.26 11.71 6.74
N LEU A 25 6.48 11.27 5.75
CA LEU A 25 5.01 11.37 5.81
C LEU A 25 4.46 10.66 7.06
N MET A 26 4.89 9.44 7.38
CA MET A 26 4.43 8.73 8.58
C MET A 26 4.77 9.52 9.85
N SER A 27 5.96 10.14 9.90
CA SER A 27 6.38 10.98 11.03
C SER A 27 5.49 12.23 11.19
N GLU A 28 5.15 12.90 10.09
CA GLU A 28 4.25 14.06 10.11
C GLU A 28 2.81 13.67 10.48
N LEU A 29 2.30 12.55 9.96
CA LEU A 29 0.99 12.03 10.34
C LEU A 29 0.94 11.67 11.83
N GLY A 30 2.01 11.10 12.38
CA GLY A 30 2.15 10.82 13.81
C GLY A 30 2.07 12.08 14.68
N LYS A 31 2.71 13.19 14.27
CA LYS A 31 2.58 14.50 14.95
C LYS A 31 1.15 15.02 14.96
N LEU A 32 0.34 14.62 13.97
CA LEU A 32 -1.07 14.93 13.87
C LEU A 32 -1.97 13.93 14.62
N ARG A 33 -1.39 13.01 15.39
CA ARG A 33 -2.07 11.93 16.11
C ARG A 33 -2.84 10.97 15.20
N ILE A 34 -2.42 10.85 13.94
CA ILE A 34 -2.89 9.82 13.03
C ILE A 34 -2.00 8.59 13.25
N THR A 35 -2.55 7.58 13.91
CA THR A 35 -1.80 6.39 14.37
C THR A 35 -2.00 5.17 13.48
N SER A 36 -2.95 5.22 12.57
CA SER A 36 -3.20 4.17 11.57
C SER A 36 -3.65 4.79 10.27
N ILE A 37 -3.25 4.17 9.17
CA ILE A 37 -3.67 4.55 7.82
C ILE A 37 -4.02 3.30 7.03
N LEU A 38 -5.00 3.43 6.15
CA LEU A 38 -5.27 2.47 5.10
C LEU A 38 -4.62 2.99 3.81
N ILE A 39 -3.71 2.20 3.23
CA ILE A 39 -3.03 2.56 1.99
C ILE A 39 -3.73 1.86 0.83
N GLU A 40 -4.42 2.64 0.01
CA GLU A 40 -5.03 2.20 -1.24
C GLU A 40 -4.40 2.93 -2.43
N GLY A 41 -4.56 2.36 -3.63
CA GLY A 41 -4.12 2.98 -4.87
C GLY A 41 -3.60 1.96 -5.87
N GLY A 42 -3.08 2.46 -6.99
CA GLY A 42 -2.47 1.61 -8.01
C GLY A 42 -1.10 1.06 -7.58
N GLY A 43 -0.56 0.13 -8.37
CA GLY A 43 0.64 -0.62 -7.97
C GLY A 43 1.91 0.20 -7.75
N THR A 44 1.99 1.46 -8.18
CA THR A 44 3.09 2.37 -7.82
C THR A 44 3.03 2.80 -6.35
N VAL A 45 1.84 3.10 -5.82
CA VAL A 45 1.67 3.51 -4.42
C VAL A 45 1.97 2.33 -3.49
N ILE A 46 1.38 1.18 -3.79
CA ILE A 46 1.57 -0.06 -3.02
C ILE A 46 3.05 -0.46 -3.01
N ALA A 47 3.72 -0.50 -4.18
CA ALA A 47 5.14 -0.82 -4.25
C ALA A 47 6.02 0.18 -3.47
N SER A 48 5.68 1.48 -3.51
CA SER A 48 6.41 2.51 -2.77
C SER A 48 6.26 2.34 -1.26
N ALA A 49 5.07 2.00 -0.78
CA ALA A 49 4.80 1.74 0.64
C ALA A 49 5.55 0.50 1.15
N LEU A 50 5.50 -0.60 0.40
CA LEU A 50 6.25 -1.82 0.73
C LEU A 50 7.77 -1.58 0.75
N LYS A 51 8.31 -0.89 -0.27
CA LYS A 51 9.74 -0.55 -0.34
C LYS A 51 10.18 0.38 0.80
N ALA A 52 9.30 1.29 1.21
CA ALA A 52 9.56 2.19 2.33
C ALA A 52 9.51 1.49 3.70
N LYS A 53 9.09 0.21 3.77
CA LYS A 53 8.96 -0.59 4.99
C LYS A 53 8.02 0.02 6.04
N ILE A 54 6.96 0.67 5.58
CA ILE A 54 5.94 1.31 6.45
C ILE A 54 4.64 0.50 6.58
N VAL A 55 4.60 -0.69 5.97
CA VAL A 55 3.40 -1.53 5.94
C VAL A 55 3.50 -2.56 7.06
N ASP A 56 2.50 -2.63 7.92
CA ASP A 56 2.42 -3.65 8.97
C ASP A 56 1.51 -4.81 8.57
N LYS A 57 0.40 -4.51 7.89
CA LYS A 57 -0.65 -5.46 7.51
C LYS A 57 -1.03 -5.31 6.04
N VAL A 58 -1.28 -6.43 5.38
CA VAL A 58 -1.79 -6.49 4.00
C VAL A 58 -3.18 -7.13 3.97
N MET A 59 -4.01 -6.69 3.02
CA MET A 59 -5.35 -7.22 2.76
C MET A 59 -5.50 -7.38 1.24
N PHE A 60 -5.56 -8.62 0.77
CA PHE A 60 -5.75 -8.96 -0.65
C PHE A 60 -7.21 -9.34 -0.89
N CYS A 61 -7.92 -8.55 -1.69
CA CYS A 61 -9.32 -8.79 -2.02
C CYS A 61 -9.44 -9.38 -3.43
N TYR A 62 -10.10 -10.52 -3.55
CA TYR A 62 -10.28 -11.27 -4.79
C TYR A 62 -11.77 -11.49 -5.08
N ALA A 63 -12.19 -11.14 -6.30
CA ALA A 63 -13.49 -11.51 -6.84
C ALA A 63 -13.34 -12.75 -7.75
N PRO A 64 -14.36 -13.62 -7.86
CA PRO A 64 -14.34 -14.78 -8.75
C PRO A 64 -14.59 -14.37 -10.21
N LYS A 65 -13.73 -13.51 -10.75
CA LYS A 65 -13.85 -12.93 -12.10
C LYS A 65 -12.53 -13.10 -12.85
N ILE A 66 -12.63 -13.58 -14.09
CA ILE A 66 -11.49 -13.74 -14.99
C ILE A 66 -11.64 -12.72 -16.11
N LEU A 67 -10.63 -11.87 -16.28
CA LEU A 67 -10.64 -10.81 -17.31
C LEU A 67 -10.08 -11.30 -18.65
N GLY A 68 -9.22 -12.33 -18.65
CA GLY A 68 -8.79 -13.04 -19.86
C GLY A 68 -7.75 -12.33 -20.76
N GLY A 69 -7.28 -11.13 -20.40
CA GLY A 69 -6.26 -10.37 -21.13
C GLY A 69 -4.87 -10.40 -20.47
N ASP A 70 -3.85 -9.95 -21.22
CA ASP A 70 -2.47 -9.74 -20.77
C ASP A 70 -2.15 -8.27 -20.43
N ASP A 71 -3.16 -7.40 -20.50
CA ASP A 71 -3.11 -5.95 -20.25
C ASP A 71 -3.50 -5.56 -18.81
N GLY A 72 -3.62 -6.55 -17.93
CA GLY A 72 -3.96 -6.34 -16.52
C GLY A 72 -2.95 -5.47 -15.76
N VAL A 73 -3.44 -4.71 -14.78
CA VAL A 73 -2.57 -3.89 -13.92
C VAL A 73 -2.10 -4.72 -12.72
N PRO A 74 -0.78 -4.91 -12.52
CA PRO A 74 -0.27 -5.66 -11.38
C PRO A 74 -0.43 -4.89 -10.06
N ILE A 75 -0.57 -5.63 -8.96
CA ILE A 75 -0.69 -5.08 -7.60
C ILE A 75 0.52 -4.25 -7.16
N CYS A 76 1.72 -4.57 -7.64
CA CYS A 76 2.95 -3.82 -7.39
C CYS A 76 3.65 -3.54 -8.72
N LYS A 77 4.16 -2.32 -8.89
CA LYS A 77 4.99 -1.92 -10.05
C LYS A 77 6.45 -1.81 -9.65
N GLY A 78 7.35 -2.34 -10.48
CA GLY A 78 8.80 -2.31 -10.27
C GLY A 78 9.39 -3.71 -10.19
N ALA A 79 10.71 -3.79 -9.95
CA ALA A 79 11.41 -5.06 -9.77
C ALA A 79 11.02 -5.71 -8.44
N GLY A 80 10.73 -7.02 -8.48
CA GLY A 80 10.65 -7.87 -7.30
C GLY A 80 12.02 -8.49 -6.97
N PRO A 81 12.10 -9.33 -5.92
CA PRO A 81 13.31 -10.11 -5.65
C PRO A 81 13.57 -11.16 -6.74
N ASP A 82 14.84 -11.52 -6.94
CA ASP A 82 15.23 -12.58 -7.88
C ASP A 82 14.92 -13.97 -7.29
N LEU A 83 15.01 -14.12 -5.96
CA LEU A 83 14.78 -15.37 -5.25
C LEU A 83 13.52 -15.33 -4.38
N MET A 84 12.78 -16.44 -4.36
CA MET A 84 11.58 -16.55 -3.52
C MET A 84 11.87 -16.40 -2.02
N SER A 85 13.07 -16.80 -1.58
CA SER A 85 13.53 -16.63 -0.20
C SER A 85 13.69 -15.17 0.23
N GLU A 86 13.79 -14.24 -0.73
CA GLU A 86 13.93 -12.80 -0.50
C GLU A 86 12.57 -12.07 -0.58
N SER A 87 11.48 -12.81 -0.80
CA SER A 87 10.13 -12.25 -0.85
C SER A 87 9.63 -11.77 0.51
N ILE A 88 8.70 -10.81 0.48
CA ILE A 88 8.02 -10.32 1.69
C ILE A 88 7.07 -11.42 2.15
N ARG A 89 7.39 -12.05 3.28
CA ARG A 89 6.57 -13.09 3.86
C ARG A 89 5.41 -12.51 4.68
N VAL A 90 4.19 -12.90 4.33
CA VAL A 90 2.99 -12.63 5.12
C VAL A 90 2.82 -13.73 6.18
N LYS A 91 2.50 -13.33 7.41
CA LYS A 91 2.31 -14.20 8.58
C LYS A 91 0.93 -13.95 9.18
N ASN A 92 0.50 -14.87 10.06
CA ASN A 92 -0.79 -14.80 10.77
C ASN A 92 -1.95 -14.59 9.78
N ILE A 93 -2.00 -15.46 8.77
CA ILE A 93 -2.95 -15.32 7.66
C ILE A 93 -4.35 -15.67 8.14
N GLU A 94 -5.31 -14.79 7.86
CA GLU A 94 -6.73 -15.03 7.97
C GLU A 94 -7.39 -14.94 6.59
N VAL A 95 -8.36 -15.81 6.34
CA VAL A 95 -9.14 -15.81 5.10
C VAL A 95 -10.60 -15.55 5.45
N ARG A 96 -11.17 -14.49 4.87
CA ARG A 96 -12.56 -14.08 5.08
C ARG A 96 -13.32 -14.13 3.76
N ARG A 97 -14.59 -14.50 3.82
CA ARG A 97 -15.51 -14.45 2.67
C ARG A 97 -16.49 -13.31 2.83
N PHE A 98 -16.73 -12.58 1.74
CA PHE A 98 -17.72 -11.51 1.63
C PHE A 98 -18.62 -11.81 0.43
N GLY A 99 -19.68 -12.59 0.67
CA GLY A 99 -20.45 -13.19 -0.42
C GLY A 99 -19.54 -14.14 -1.22
N ASP A 100 -19.41 -13.87 -2.52
CA ASP A 100 -18.57 -14.65 -3.43
C ASP A 100 -17.10 -14.19 -3.45
N ASP A 101 -16.81 -13.01 -2.91
CA ASP A 101 -15.45 -12.46 -2.83
C ASP A 101 -14.69 -13.05 -1.63
N VAL A 102 -13.36 -13.15 -1.77
CA VAL A 102 -12.44 -13.66 -0.75
C VAL A 102 -11.41 -12.59 -0.40
N MET A 103 -11.21 -12.36 0.89
CA MET A 103 -10.12 -11.54 1.40
C MET A 103 -9.10 -12.40 2.13
N ILE A 104 -7.83 -12.26 1.77
CA ILE A 104 -6.69 -12.85 2.49
C ILE A 104 -5.97 -11.70 3.19
N GLU A 105 -5.88 -11.72 4.52
CA GLU A 105 -5.19 -10.70 5.28
C GLU A 105 -4.12 -11.30 6.21
N GLY A 106 -3.11 -10.51 6.53
CA GLY A 106 -2.04 -10.93 7.43
C GLY A 106 -1.01 -9.83 7.65
N TYR A 107 -0.06 -10.11 8.53
CA TYR A 107 0.98 -9.16 8.92
C TYR A 107 2.29 -9.46 8.20
N ILE A 108 3.05 -8.43 7.84
CA ILE A 108 4.42 -8.61 7.36
C ILE A 108 5.40 -8.38 8.50
N SER A 109 6.49 -9.14 8.54
CA SER A 109 7.58 -8.85 9.48
C SER A 109 8.53 -7.86 8.83
N THR A 110 8.62 -6.68 9.43
CA THR A 110 9.54 -5.61 9.03
C THR A 110 10.99 -5.90 9.43
#